data_AF-F6FX85-F1
#
_entry.id   AF-F6FX85-F1
#
_cell.length_a   1.000
_cell.length_b   1.000
_cell.length_c   1.000
_cell.angle_alpha   90.00
_cell.angle_beta   90.00
_cell.angle_gamma   90.00
#
_symmetry.space_group_name_H-M   'P 1'
#
loop_
_entity.id
_entity.type
_entity.pdbx_description
1 polymer ?
#
loop_
_entity_poly.entity_id
_entity_poly.type
_entity_poly.pdbx_seq_one_letter_code
_entity_poly.pdbx_strand_id
1 'polypeptide(L)'
;MERSGTAAPQVAPPMGWNSWDSYGTTVTEDEVLANARFMAERMADVGWDTVVVDIQWYEPTARAGGYNQDAPVQFDERGFLEPVIARFPSADGGAGFAPLAAAVHDLGLRFGIHLMRGIARRAVEADLPVPGTEHTTGEIADRGSTCPWNPDCYGLRHDHPGAQAWLDAMIEHVVGWGVDFLKVDDMLAPYHADAIEALSLAVRRAELRHGRRVTVSLSPGTELSLAHLEHLREHADMWRVSDDLWDRWEDVEAQLTRLARWAPHSGPAGWADADMLPLGRIGLRAERGEPRDSLLTADERRTMLSLWCLARSPLFVGGDLPTSDAATIADLTNPAVLDVARGSGGGRELLREGDLVVWGARGGGERGGGELAGARWAGVFNTGREARRVRVPAASADLPGAPEALTDVWTGERVRLAPASAATAGDTVIDVDVPAHGVRLLRLDADPATDEACA
;
A
#
# COMPACT_ATOMS: atom_id res chain seq x y z
N MET A 1 -18.09 -16.25 3.24
CA MET A 1 -17.36 -17.25 4.09
C MET A 1 -16.05 -16.59 4.41
N GLU A 2 -15.84 -16.17 5.67
CA GLU A 2 -14.65 -15.39 6.07
C GLU A 2 -13.35 -16.04 5.54
N ARG A 3 -12.34 -15.24 5.17
CA ARG A 3 -10.97 -15.69 4.87
C ARG A 3 -10.26 -16.28 6.12
N SER A 4 -10.98 -17.04 6.94
CA SER A 4 -10.52 -17.70 8.16
C SER A 4 -9.98 -19.10 7.84
N GLY A 5 -8.91 -19.14 7.04
CA GLY A 5 -8.19 -20.36 6.70
C GLY A 5 -6.72 -20.25 7.10
N THR A 6 -6.36 -20.75 8.28
CA THR A 6 -5.01 -21.15 8.75
C THR A 6 -3.90 -20.09 8.87
N ALA A 7 -4.02 -18.90 8.28
CA ALA A 7 -3.04 -17.83 8.46
C ALA A 7 -3.45 -16.90 9.61
N ALA A 8 -2.48 -16.50 10.45
CA ALA A 8 -2.72 -15.48 11.46
C ALA A 8 -3.32 -14.21 10.82
N PRO A 9 -4.28 -13.53 11.44
CA PRO A 9 -4.83 -12.28 10.90
C PRO A 9 -3.71 -11.28 10.67
N GLN A 10 -3.74 -10.60 9.52
CA GLN A 10 -2.80 -9.53 9.23
C GLN A 10 -3.11 -8.37 10.15
N VAL A 11 -2.30 -8.18 11.19
CA VAL A 11 -2.59 -7.23 12.27
C VAL A 11 -1.99 -5.85 12.07
N ALA A 12 -1.14 -5.70 11.05
CA ALA A 12 -0.53 -4.46 10.63
C ALA A 12 -0.64 -4.32 9.11
N PRO A 13 -0.73 -3.08 8.59
CA PRO A 13 -0.76 -2.86 7.15
C PRO A 13 0.52 -3.39 6.49
N PRO A 14 0.45 -3.94 5.25
CA PRO A 14 1.64 -4.38 4.52
C PRO A 14 2.67 -3.26 4.35
N MET A 15 3.95 -3.63 4.39
CA MET A 15 5.08 -2.72 4.19
C MET A 15 6.03 -3.30 3.15
N GLY A 16 6.47 -2.51 2.17
CA GLY A 16 7.29 -3.02 1.09
C GLY A 16 7.85 -1.98 0.13
N TRP A 17 8.26 -2.47 -1.03
CA TRP A 17 8.75 -1.70 -2.16
C TRP A 17 7.98 -2.12 -3.41
N ASN A 18 7.74 -1.15 -4.29
CA ASN A 18 7.09 -1.37 -5.58
C ASN A 18 7.87 -0.64 -6.68
N SER A 19 8.02 -1.28 -7.84
CA SER A 19 8.86 -0.77 -8.93
C SER A 19 8.29 0.41 -9.73
N TRP A 20 7.03 0.81 -9.53
CA TRP A 20 6.33 1.75 -10.42
C TRP A 20 6.96 3.15 -10.46
N ASP A 21 7.13 3.82 -9.32
CA ASP A 21 7.55 5.23 -9.31
C ASP A 21 9.00 5.42 -9.80
N SER A 22 9.84 4.38 -9.69
CA SER A 22 11.21 4.37 -10.16
C SER A 22 11.33 3.90 -11.60
N TYR A 23 10.71 2.78 -11.96
CA TYR A 23 10.99 2.05 -13.21
C TYR A 23 9.79 1.93 -14.16
N GLY A 24 8.60 2.35 -13.73
CA GLY A 24 7.37 2.24 -14.49
C GLY A 24 7.15 0.80 -14.93
N THR A 25 6.96 0.63 -16.25
CA THR A 25 6.71 -0.67 -16.89
C THR A 25 7.98 -1.48 -17.14
N THR A 26 9.17 -0.99 -16.78
CA THR A 26 10.48 -1.44 -17.34
C THR A 26 11.49 -1.99 -16.33
N VAL A 27 11.07 -2.32 -15.11
CA VAL A 27 11.98 -2.90 -14.10
C VAL A 27 12.63 -4.20 -14.59
N THR A 28 13.89 -4.44 -14.22
CA THR A 28 14.64 -5.65 -14.52
C THR A 28 14.86 -6.51 -13.28
N GLU A 29 15.18 -7.79 -13.46
CA GLU A 29 15.49 -8.72 -12.36
C GLU A 29 16.61 -8.23 -11.45
N ASP A 30 17.69 -7.69 -12.03
CA ASP A 30 18.81 -7.16 -11.26
C ASP A 30 18.39 -5.99 -10.37
N GLU A 31 17.51 -5.10 -10.87
CA GLU A 31 16.98 -3.97 -10.10
C GLU A 31 16.04 -4.44 -8.98
N VAL A 32 15.19 -5.44 -9.24
CA VAL A 32 14.36 -6.07 -8.20
C VAL A 32 15.23 -6.67 -7.11
N LEU A 33 16.25 -7.46 -7.49
CA LEU A 33 17.15 -8.10 -6.52
C LEU A 33 18.03 -7.09 -5.78
N ALA A 34 18.41 -5.97 -6.40
CA ALA A 34 19.13 -4.89 -5.73
C ALA A 34 18.27 -4.22 -4.65
N ASN A 35 17.01 -3.90 -4.96
CA ASN A 35 16.06 -3.35 -4.01
C ASN A 35 15.73 -4.34 -2.89
N ALA A 36 15.54 -5.63 -3.22
CA ALA A 36 15.32 -6.69 -2.24
C ALA A 36 16.51 -6.85 -1.28
N ARG A 37 17.74 -6.91 -1.79
CA ARG A 37 18.95 -6.99 -0.94
C ARG A 37 19.08 -5.78 -0.03
N PHE A 38 18.86 -4.57 -0.56
CA PHE A 38 18.90 -3.36 0.25
C PHE A 38 17.85 -3.40 1.37
N MET A 39 16.61 -3.78 1.05
CA MET A 39 15.53 -3.88 2.04
C MET A 39 15.87 -4.90 3.13
N ALA A 40 16.33 -6.10 2.74
CA ALA A 40 16.75 -7.14 3.67
C ALA A 40 17.85 -6.66 4.62
N GLU A 41 18.85 -5.95 4.11
CA GLU A 41 20.00 -5.48 4.89
C GLU A 41 19.68 -4.27 5.78
N ARG A 42 18.74 -3.40 5.38
CA ARG A 42 18.62 -2.04 5.94
C ARG A 42 17.25 -1.70 6.49
N MET A 43 16.21 -2.45 6.15
CA MET A 43 14.82 -2.08 6.41
C MET A 43 13.98 -3.22 7.02
N ALA A 44 14.38 -4.48 6.81
CA ALA A 44 13.62 -5.65 7.29
C ALA A 44 13.47 -5.71 8.81
N ASP A 45 14.49 -5.32 9.58
CA ASP A 45 14.43 -5.27 11.06
C ASP A 45 13.34 -4.31 11.57
N VAL A 46 13.00 -3.31 10.76
CA VAL A 46 11.89 -2.40 10.99
C VAL A 46 10.76 -2.70 10.01
N GLY A 47 10.47 -3.98 9.77
CA GLY A 47 9.19 -4.49 9.25
C GLY A 47 8.89 -4.33 7.76
N TRP A 48 9.82 -3.81 6.95
CA TRP A 48 9.66 -3.79 5.49
C TRP A 48 9.97 -5.17 4.92
N ASP A 49 8.99 -5.84 4.32
CA ASP A 49 9.14 -7.26 3.97
C ASP A 49 8.67 -7.65 2.56
N THR A 50 7.99 -6.78 1.82
CA THR A 50 7.36 -7.15 0.54
C THR A 50 8.01 -6.46 -0.65
N VAL A 51 8.43 -7.21 -1.67
CA VAL A 51 9.04 -6.70 -2.92
C VAL A 51 8.09 -6.96 -4.08
N VAL A 52 7.57 -5.91 -4.71
CA VAL A 52 6.54 -6.00 -5.75
C VAL A 52 7.08 -5.57 -7.12
N VAL A 53 7.00 -6.48 -8.10
CA VAL A 53 7.20 -6.17 -9.52
C VAL A 53 5.90 -5.61 -10.08
N ASP A 54 5.89 -4.32 -10.42
CA ASP A 54 4.70 -3.66 -10.96
C ASP A 54 4.45 -4.00 -12.44
N ILE A 55 3.46 -3.33 -13.04
CA ILE A 55 2.80 -3.67 -14.30
C ILE A 55 3.74 -3.93 -15.48
N GLN A 56 3.26 -4.75 -16.43
CA GLN A 56 3.89 -5.01 -17.72
C GLN A 56 5.27 -5.70 -17.66
N TRP A 57 5.53 -6.50 -16.64
CA TRP A 57 6.64 -7.47 -16.66
C TRP A 57 6.58 -8.48 -17.81
N TYR A 58 5.39 -8.63 -18.43
CA TYR A 58 5.10 -9.45 -19.60
C TYR A 58 5.21 -8.70 -20.94
N GLU A 59 5.53 -7.40 -20.97
CA GLU A 59 5.62 -6.64 -22.23
C GLU A 59 7.09 -6.41 -22.65
N PRO A 60 7.56 -7.03 -23.75
CA PRO A 60 8.97 -6.97 -24.16
C PRO A 60 9.38 -5.62 -24.77
N THR A 61 8.41 -4.81 -25.17
CA THR A 61 8.61 -3.47 -25.74
C THR A 61 8.30 -2.35 -24.74
N ALA A 62 8.07 -2.69 -23.47
CA ALA A 62 7.81 -1.74 -22.40
C ALA A 62 8.87 -0.62 -22.41
N ARG A 63 8.42 0.61 -22.15
CA ARG A 63 9.26 1.82 -22.17
C ARG A 63 8.79 2.80 -21.11
N ALA A 64 9.65 3.75 -20.77
CA ALA A 64 9.27 4.88 -19.93
C ALA A 64 8.14 5.72 -20.58
N GLY A 65 7.42 6.47 -19.74
CA GLY A 65 6.35 7.36 -20.19
C GLY A 65 5.05 6.66 -20.58
N GLY A 66 4.72 5.55 -19.91
CA GLY A 66 3.43 4.86 -20.02
C GLY A 66 3.40 3.68 -21.01
N TYR A 67 2.20 3.36 -21.47
CA TYR A 67 1.91 2.10 -22.17
C TYR A 67 2.00 2.20 -23.70
N ASN A 68 2.39 1.10 -24.35
CA ASN A 68 2.29 0.98 -25.80
C ASN A 68 0.86 0.59 -26.20
N GLN A 69 0.33 1.21 -27.27
CA GLN A 69 -1.05 0.95 -27.72
C GLN A 69 -1.25 -0.48 -28.25
N ASP A 70 -0.25 -1.04 -28.92
CA ASP A 70 -0.30 -2.36 -29.55
C ASP A 70 0.74 -3.33 -28.95
N ALA A 71 0.82 -3.36 -27.61
CA ALA A 71 1.73 -4.21 -26.86
C ALA A 71 1.72 -5.68 -27.36
N PRO A 72 2.89 -6.30 -27.61
CA PRO A 72 2.98 -7.69 -28.05
C PRO A 72 2.88 -8.69 -26.88
N VAL A 73 2.21 -8.32 -25.78
CA VAL A 73 1.98 -9.04 -24.50
C VAL A 73 2.37 -10.52 -24.58
N GLN A 74 3.35 -10.94 -23.78
CA GLN A 74 3.84 -12.32 -23.75
C GLN A 74 2.96 -13.21 -22.87
N PHE A 75 2.68 -14.41 -23.37
CA PHE A 75 1.96 -15.46 -22.68
C PHE A 75 2.40 -16.84 -23.17
N ASP A 76 2.15 -17.87 -22.36
CA ASP A 76 2.42 -19.27 -22.69
C ASP A 76 1.36 -19.89 -23.61
N GLU A 77 1.48 -21.17 -23.93
CA GLU A 77 0.52 -21.90 -24.79
C GLU A 77 -0.93 -21.94 -24.25
N ARG A 78 -1.15 -21.60 -22.98
CA ARG A 78 -2.47 -21.53 -22.32
C ARG A 78 -3.03 -20.10 -22.27
N GLY A 79 -2.24 -19.10 -22.69
CA GLY A 79 -2.61 -17.70 -22.62
C GLY A 79 -2.32 -17.06 -21.26
N PHE A 80 -1.50 -17.68 -20.41
CA PHE A 80 -1.08 -17.11 -19.13
C PHE A 80 0.13 -16.21 -19.33
N LEU A 81 0.11 -15.02 -18.72
CA LEU A 81 1.16 -14.02 -18.88
C LEU A 81 2.50 -14.56 -18.38
N GLU A 82 3.57 -14.34 -19.15
CA GLU A 82 4.92 -14.84 -18.85
C GLU A 82 5.94 -13.68 -18.76
N PRO A 83 6.94 -13.75 -17.86
CA PRO A 83 7.97 -12.72 -17.75
C PRO A 83 8.82 -12.61 -19.01
N VAL A 84 9.12 -11.37 -19.38
CA VAL A 84 10.05 -11.10 -20.48
C VAL A 84 11.44 -11.55 -20.09
N ILE A 85 11.94 -12.64 -20.67
CA ILE A 85 13.26 -13.22 -20.37
C ILE A 85 14.40 -12.20 -20.51
N ALA A 86 14.31 -11.26 -21.46
CA ALA A 86 15.32 -10.22 -21.61
C ALA A 86 15.42 -9.26 -20.41
N ARG A 87 14.34 -9.11 -19.63
CA ARG A 87 14.28 -8.34 -18.38
C ARG A 87 14.42 -9.23 -17.15
N PHE A 88 13.98 -10.48 -17.25
CA PHE A 88 13.99 -11.48 -16.21
C PHE A 88 14.65 -12.77 -16.69
N PRO A 89 16.00 -12.79 -16.83
CA PRO A 89 16.71 -13.93 -17.39
C PRO A 89 16.48 -15.24 -16.66
N SER A 90 16.19 -15.19 -15.35
CA SER A 90 15.89 -16.40 -14.58
C SER A 90 14.56 -17.07 -14.95
N ALA A 91 13.68 -16.38 -15.68
CA ALA A 91 12.42 -16.94 -16.16
C ALA A 91 12.59 -17.90 -17.35
N ASP A 92 13.80 -18.00 -17.92
CA ASP A 92 14.09 -18.88 -19.05
C ASP A 92 13.74 -20.35 -18.77
N GLY A 93 13.47 -21.11 -19.83
CA GLY A 93 13.07 -22.52 -19.72
C GLY A 93 11.68 -22.75 -19.12
N GLY A 94 10.82 -21.72 -19.07
CA GLY A 94 9.46 -21.81 -18.53
C GLY A 94 9.41 -21.78 -17.00
N ALA A 95 10.44 -21.24 -16.36
CA ALA A 95 10.49 -21.11 -14.91
C ALA A 95 9.59 -19.99 -14.36
N GLY A 96 9.19 -19.04 -15.24
CA GLY A 96 8.43 -17.86 -14.86
C GLY A 96 9.14 -17.09 -13.73
N PHE A 97 8.39 -16.59 -12.76
CA PHE A 97 9.00 -15.90 -11.61
C PHE A 97 9.50 -16.82 -10.50
N ALA A 98 9.42 -18.15 -10.62
CA ALA A 98 9.79 -19.04 -9.52
C ALA A 98 11.22 -18.82 -9.00
N PRO A 99 12.25 -18.63 -9.84
CA PRO A 99 13.60 -18.38 -9.36
C PRO A 99 13.77 -17.00 -8.70
N LEU A 100 13.13 -15.96 -9.23
CA LEU A 100 13.16 -14.61 -8.65
C LEU A 100 12.44 -14.59 -7.28
N ALA A 101 11.27 -15.22 -7.20
CA ALA A 101 10.54 -15.36 -5.94
C ALA A 101 11.37 -16.11 -4.89
N ALA A 102 12.01 -17.22 -5.27
CA ALA A 102 12.91 -17.96 -4.39
C ALA A 102 14.09 -17.10 -3.90
N ALA A 103 14.72 -16.33 -4.79
CA ALA A 103 15.82 -15.44 -4.41
C ALA A 103 15.37 -14.33 -3.43
N VAL A 104 14.13 -13.83 -3.56
CA VAL A 104 13.54 -12.88 -2.61
C VAL A 104 13.21 -13.58 -1.28
N HIS A 105 12.67 -14.80 -1.30
CA HIS A 105 12.40 -15.59 -0.10
C HIS A 105 13.68 -15.97 0.67
N ASP A 106 14.78 -16.25 -0.02
CA ASP A 106 16.09 -16.56 0.58
C ASP A 106 16.66 -15.35 1.36
N LEU A 107 16.20 -14.13 1.05
CA LEU A 107 16.51 -12.91 1.80
C LEU A 107 15.59 -12.71 3.01
N GLY A 108 14.64 -13.61 3.26
CA GLY A 108 13.62 -13.49 4.31
C GLY A 108 12.49 -12.52 3.95
N LEU A 109 12.35 -12.15 2.68
CA LEU A 109 11.33 -11.23 2.17
C LEU A 109 10.19 -11.99 1.47
N ARG A 110 9.13 -11.28 1.13
CA ARG A 110 7.94 -11.73 0.41
C ARG A 110 7.96 -11.18 -1.02
N PHE A 111 7.51 -11.98 -1.98
CA PHE A 111 7.52 -11.60 -3.39
C PHE A 111 6.11 -11.28 -3.89
N GLY A 112 5.96 -10.18 -4.62
CA GLY A 112 4.70 -9.75 -5.19
C GLY A 112 4.80 -9.39 -6.66
N ILE A 113 3.67 -9.50 -7.36
CA ILE A 113 3.54 -9.07 -8.75
C ILE A 113 2.25 -8.28 -8.96
N HIS A 114 2.26 -7.49 -10.03
CA HIS A 114 1.10 -6.82 -10.57
C HIS A 114 0.40 -7.66 -11.65
N LEU A 115 -0.92 -7.59 -11.72
CA LEU A 115 -1.73 -8.07 -12.83
C LEU A 115 -2.77 -7.02 -13.27
N MET A 116 -3.10 -7.01 -14.56
CA MET A 116 -4.29 -6.31 -15.06
C MET A 116 -5.53 -7.19 -14.92
N ARG A 117 -6.69 -6.58 -14.64
CA ARG A 117 -7.98 -7.29 -14.68
C ARG A 117 -8.17 -7.97 -16.04
N GLY A 118 -8.58 -9.24 -15.98
CA GLY A 118 -9.10 -9.99 -17.13
C GLY A 118 -8.04 -10.81 -17.86
N ILE A 119 -8.13 -10.82 -19.20
CA ILE A 119 -7.36 -11.70 -20.09
C ILE A 119 -6.72 -10.89 -21.23
N ALA A 120 -5.47 -11.23 -21.57
CA ALA A 120 -4.74 -10.56 -22.64
C ALA A 120 -5.49 -10.59 -23.97
N ARG A 121 -5.65 -9.44 -24.63
CA ARG A 121 -6.37 -9.34 -25.92
C ARG A 121 -5.77 -10.26 -26.97
N ARG A 122 -4.44 -10.39 -26.98
CA ARG A 122 -3.68 -11.28 -27.86
C ARG A 122 -4.01 -12.77 -27.63
N ALA A 123 -4.21 -13.18 -26.37
CA ALA A 123 -4.64 -14.55 -26.06
C ALA A 123 -6.07 -14.81 -26.53
N VAL A 124 -6.95 -13.80 -26.48
CA VAL A 124 -8.31 -13.85 -27.02
C VAL A 124 -8.31 -13.91 -28.55
N GLU A 125 -7.40 -13.20 -29.22
CA GLU A 125 -7.22 -13.27 -30.68
C GLU A 125 -6.70 -14.63 -31.15
N ALA A 126 -5.83 -15.26 -30.36
CA ALA A 126 -5.31 -16.59 -30.63
C ALA A 126 -6.31 -17.73 -30.33
N ASP A 127 -7.41 -17.42 -29.64
CA ASP A 127 -8.51 -18.34 -29.32
C ASP A 127 -8.04 -19.67 -28.71
N LEU A 128 -7.20 -19.56 -27.67
CA LEU A 128 -6.53 -20.67 -27.03
C LEU A 128 -7.50 -21.52 -26.19
N PRO A 129 -7.24 -22.83 -26.00
CA PRO A 129 -8.04 -23.67 -25.12
C PRO A 129 -7.97 -23.21 -23.66
N VAL A 130 -9.12 -23.18 -22.97
CA VAL A 130 -9.18 -22.95 -21.53
C VAL A 130 -8.88 -24.25 -20.78
N PRO A 131 -7.84 -24.30 -19.94
CA PRO A 131 -7.43 -25.53 -19.26
C PRO A 131 -8.56 -26.20 -18.48
N GLY A 132 -8.73 -27.51 -18.69
CA GLY A 132 -9.72 -28.32 -17.97
C GLY A 132 -11.17 -28.13 -18.44
N THR A 133 -11.41 -27.46 -19.57
CA THR A 133 -12.75 -27.24 -20.12
C THR A 133 -12.81 -27.51 -21.63
N GLU A 134 -14.01 -27.45 -22.21
CA GLU A 134 -14.22 -27.50 -23.67
C GLU A 134 -14.22 -26.10 -24.32
N HIS A 135 -13.94 -25.05 -23.54
CA HIS A 135 -14.07 -23.65 -23.96
C HIS A 135 -12.75 -23.04 -24.44
N THR A 136 -12.86 -21.88 -25.09
CA THR A 136 -11.70 -21.10 -25.56
C THR A 136 -11.62 -19.70 -24.94
N THR A 137 -10.45 -19.07 -25.03
CA THR A 137 -10.23 -17.68 -24.56
C THR A 137 -11.13 -16.68 -25.28
N GLY A 138 -11.50 -16.93 -26.54
CA GLY A 138 -12.45 -16.13 -27.30
C GLY A 138 -13.87 -16.15 -26.72
N GLU A 139 -14.32 -17.30 -26.22
CA GLU A 139 -15.66 -17.48 -25.66
C GLU A 139 -15.83 -16.81 -24.29
N ILE A 140 -14.77 -16.83 -23.48
CA ILE A 140 -14.79 -16.33 -22.10
C ILE A 140 -14.47 -14.83 -21.99
N ALA A 141 -14.03 -14.17 -23.05
CA ALA A 141 -13.67 -12.76 -23.03
C ALA A 141 -14.89 -11.84 -23.22
N ASP A 142 -14.97 -10.78 -22.41
CA ASP A 142 -15.88 -9.67 -22.63
C ASP A 142 -15.14 -8.55 -23.38
N ARG A 143 -15.27 -8.56 -24.71
CA ARG A 143 -14.63 -7.55 -25.58
C ARG A 143 -15.18 -6.14 -25.39
N GLY A 144 -16.34 -5.99 -24.74
CA GLY A 144 -16.91 -4.68 -24.38
C GLY A 144 -16.36 -4.14 -23.06
N SER A 145 -15.74 -4.99 -22.24
CA SER A 145 -15.12 -4.62 -20.98
C SER A 145 -13.63 -4.36 -21.17
N THR A 146 -13.22 -3.10 -21.10
CA THR A 146 -11.83 -2.67 -21.34
C THR A 146 -11.36 -1.72 -20.26
N CYS A 147 -10.05 -1.70 -20.02
CA CYS A 147 -9.42 -0.66 -19.22
C CYS A 147 -9.28 0.64 -20.05
N PRO A 148 -9.62 1.82 -19.50
CA PRO A 148 -9.56 3.08 -20.25
C PRO A 148 -8.14 3.64 -20.44
N TRP A 149 -7.16 3.18 -19.66
CA TRP A 149 -5.79 3.72 -19.65
C TRP A 149 -4.72 2.70 -20.04
N ASN A 150 -5.03 1.40 -20.07
CA ASN A 150 -4.14 0.35 -20.55
C ASN A 150 -4.84 -0.58 -21.58
N PRO A 151 -4.21 -0.90 -22.71
CA PRO A 151 -4.85 -1.65 -23.80
C PRO A 151 -4.65 -3.18 -23.74
N ASP A 152 -3.98 -3.72 -22.72
CA ASP A 152 -3.44 -5.09 -22.75
C ASP A 152 -4.53 -6.16 -22.66
N CYS A 153 -5.59 -5.89 -21.89
CA CYS A 153 -6.61 -6.87 -21.53
C CYS A 153 -8.02 -6.52 -22.01
N TYR A 154 -8.84 -7.57 -22.15
CA TYR A 154 -10.29 -7.52 -22.05
C TYR A 154 -10.73 -8.06 -20.69
N GLY A 155 -11.91 -7.66 -20.22
CA GLY A 155 -12.57 -8.30 -19.09
C GLY A 155 -12.95 -9.76 -19.39
N LEU A 156 -13.29 -10.50 -18.34
CA LEU A 156 -13.84 -11.85 -18.44
C LEU A 156 -15.36 -11.82 -18.33
N ARG A 157 -16.02 -12.76 -19.01
CA ARG A 157 -17.46 -13.01 -18.89
C ARG A 157 -17.72 -13.88 -17.66
N HIS A 158 -17.88 -13.26 -16.50
CA HIS A 158 -18.01 -13.97 -15.23
C HIS A 158 -19.28 -14.84 -15.10
N ASP A 159 -20.24 -14.72 -16.04
CA ASP A 159 -21.40 -15.60 -16.18
C ASP A 159 -21.09 -16.90 -16.98
N HIS A 160 -19.94 -16.95 -17.66
CA HIS A 160 -19.53 -18.09 -18.47
C HIS A 160 -18.67 -19.08 -17.63
N PRO A 161 -18.98 -20.39 -17.62
CA PRO A 161 -18.29 -21.35 -16.76
C PRO A 161 -16.79 -21.46 -17.04
N GLY A 162 -16.36 -21.28 -18.30
CA GLY A 162 -14.95 -21.23 -18.66
C GLY A 162 -14.16 -20.06 -18.07
N ALA A 163 -14.81 -18.93 -17.74
CA ALA A 163 -14.10 -17.74 -17.26
C ALA A 163 -13.46 -17.95 -15.88
N GLN A 164 -14.21 -18.53 -14.93
CA GLN A 164 -13.66 -18.86 -13.62
C GLN A 164 -12.59 -19.95 -13.72
N ALA A 165 -12.78 -20.95 -14.58
CA ALA A 165 -11.80 -22.03 -14.77
C ALA A 165 -10.46 -21.49 -15.30
N TRP A 166 -10.50 -20.57 -16.28
CA TRP A 166 -9.31 -19.89 -16.77
C TRP A 166 -8.63 -19.07 -15.67
N LEU A 167 -9.40 -18.26 -14.93
CA LEU A 167 -8.86 -17.42 -13.86
C LEU A 167 -8.27 -18.24 -12.71
N ASP A 168 -8.91 -19.34 -12.31
CA ASP A 168 -8.38 -20.28 -11.31
C ASP A 168 -7.01 -20.81 -11.73
N ALA A 169 -6.88 -21.22 -12.99
CA ALA A 169 -5.64 -21.79 -13.52
C ALA A 169 -4.54 -20.73 -13.71
N MET A 170 -4.89 -19.51 -14.12
CA MET A 170 -3.94 -18.40 -14.24
C MET A 170 -3.42 -17.95 -12.87
N ILE A 171 -4.31 -17.78 -11.90
CA ILE A 171 -3.93 -17.39 -10.53
C ILE A 171 -3.13 -18.50 -9.85
N GLU A 172 -3.52 -19.76 -10.05
CA GLU A 172 -2.72 -20.89 -9.57
C GLU A 172 -1.33 -20.93 -10.20
N HIS A 173 -1.22 -20.68 -11.50
CA HIS A 173 0.07 -20.63 -12.19
C HIS A 173 1.02 -19.59 -11.57
N VAL A 174 0.55 -18.36 -11.33
CA VAL A 174 1.41 -17.31 -10.74
C VAL A 174 1.68 -17.55 -9.25
N VAL A 175 0.73 -18.08 -8.48
CA VAL A 175 0.94 -18.44 -7.08
C VAL A 175 1.91 -19.63 -6.96
N GLY A 176 1.90 -20.52 -7.96
CA GLY A 176 2.85 -21.64 -8.09
C GLY A 176 4.30 -21.20 -8.24
N TRP A 177 4.56 -19.98 -8.72
CA TRP A 177 5.91 -19.38 -8.68
C TRP A 177 6.36 -18.98 -7.28
N GLY A 178 5.47 -18.96 -6.28
CA GLY A 178 5.78 -18.51 -4.92
C GLY A 178 5.38 -17.06 -4.64
N VAL A 179 4.45 -16.50 -5.41
CA VAL A 179 3.91 -15.15 -5.14
C VAL A 179 3.17 -15.11 -3.80
N ASP A 180 3.44 -14.09 -3.00
CA ASP A 180 2.85 -13.81 -1.67
C ASP A 180 1.94 -12.58 -1.68
N PHE A 181 1.98 -11.78 -2.75
CA PHE A 181 1.27 -10.51 -2.87
C PHE A 181 0.85 -10.28 -4.33
N LEU A 182 -0.44 -10.02 -4.55
CA LEU A 182 -0.98 -9.68 -5.87
C LEU A 182 -1.60 -8.28 -5.81
N LYS A 183 -1.03 -7.35 -6.59
CA LYS A 183 -1.68 -6.08 -6.94
C LYS A 183 -2.46 -6.29 -8.23
N VAL A 184 -3.76 -6.05 -8.22
CA VAL A 184 -4.60 -6.18 -9.41
C VAL A 184 -5.25 -4.84 -9.73
N ASP A 185 -4.88 -4.30 -10.88
CA ASP A 185 -5.36 -3.03 -11.41
C ASP A 185 -6.61 -3.19 -12.28
N ASP A 186 -7.24 -2.06 -12.61
CA ASP A 186 -8.50 -1.95 -13.36
C ASP A 186 -9.67 -2.64 -12.62
N MET A 187 -9.67 -2.54 -11.28
CA MET A 187 -10.67 -3.19 -10.41
C MET A 187 -11.64 -2.23 -9.74
N LEU A 188 -11.19 -1.01 -9.38
CA LEU A 188 -11.94 -0.11 -8.50
C LEU A 188 -12.46 1.16 -9.17
N ALA A 189 -11.90 1.56 -10.32
CA ALA A 189 -12.32 2.74 -11.08
C ALA A 189 -12.33 2.44 -12.61
N PRO A 190 -13.46 1.93 -13.16
CA PRO A 190 -14.73 1.67 -12.49
C PRO A 190 -14.71 0.43 -11.58
N TYR A 191 -15.70 0.32 -10.68
CA TYR A 191 -15.76 -0.78 -9.72
C TYR A 191 -16.29 -2.08 -10.35
N HIS A 192 -15.47 -3.12 -10.38
CA HIS A 192 -15.77 -4.42 -10.98
C HIS A 192 -16.01 -5.50 -9.91
N ALA A 193 -17.22 -5.53 -9.34
CA ALA A 193 -17.57 -6.45 -8.24
C ALA A 193 -17.37 -7.93 -8.61
N ASP A 194 -17.84 -8.35 -9.77
CA ASP A 194 -17.73 -9.71 -10.29
C ASP A 194 -16.27 -10.16 -10.47
N ALA A 195 -15.41 -9.29 -11.01
CA ALA A 195 -13.98 -9.55 -11.14
C ALA A 195 -13.28 -9.68 -9.79
N ILE A 196 -13.64 -8.82 -8.82
CA ILE A 196 -13.12 -8.87 -7.44
C ILE A 196 -13.51 -10.19 -6.76
N GLU A 197 -14.76 -10.62 -6.87
CA GLU A 197 -15.25 -11.89 -6.32
C GLU A 197 -14.52 -13.09 -6.94
N ALA A 198 -14.41 -13.11 -8.28
CA ALA A 198 -13.77 -14.17 -9.05
C ALA A 198 -12.28 -14.29 -8.74
N LEU A 199 -11.56 -13.16 -8.66
CA LEU A 199 -10.16 -13.11 -8.22
C LEU A 199 -10.01 -13.66 -6.80
N SER A 200 -10.87 -13.21 -5.88
CA SER A 200 -10.81 -13.65 -4.48
C SER A 200 -11.02 -15.16 -4.34
N LEU A 201 -11.92 -15.75 -5.15
CA LEU A 201 -12.13 -17.19 -5.21
C LEU A 201 -10.93 -17.94 -5.79
N ALA A 202 -10.38 -17.46 -6.91
CA ALA A 202 -9.21 -18.06 -7.56
C ALA A 202 -7.99 -18.05 -6.63
N VAL A 203 -7.74 -16.92 -5.94
CA VAL A 203 -6.68 -16.80 -4.94
C VAL A 203 -6.87 -17.82 -3.82
N ARG A 204 -8.06 -17.89 -3.19
CA ARG A 204 -8.32 -18.87 -2.12
C ARG A 204 -8.06 -20.32 -2.55
N ARG A 205 -8.40 -20.67 -3.80
CA ARG A 205 -8.14 -22.01 -4.35
C ARG A 205 -6.64 -22.27 -4.54
N ALA A 206 -5.89 -21.27 -5.01
CA ALA A 206 -4.45 -21.35 -5.14
C ALA A 206 -3.76 -21.44 -3.76
N GLU A 207 -4.19 -20.65 -2.78
CA GLU A 207 -3.68 -20.71 -1.40
C GLU A 207 -3.85 -22.12 -0.80
N LEU A 208 -5.01 -22.74 -0.98
CA LEU A 208 -5.28 -24.12 -0.52
C LEU A 208 -4.38 -25.15 -1.21
N ARG A 209 -4.02 -24.94 -2.47
CA ARG A 209 -3.18 -25.87 -3.25
C ARG A 209 -1.71 -25.77 -2.86
N HIS A 210 -1.22 -24.56 -2.64
CA HIS A 210 0.19 -24.29 -2.39
C HIS A 210 0.54 -24.15 -0.90
N GLY A 211 -0.46 -24.09 -0.01
CA GLY A 211 -0.24 -23.85 1.42
C GLY A 211 0.41 -22.49 1.70
N ARG A 212 0.18 -21.50 0.83
CA ARG A 212 0.77 -20.16 0.86
C ARG A 212 -0.33 -19.12 0.90
N ARG A 213 -0.26 -18.14 1.81
CA ARG A 213 -1.19 -17.01 1.82
C ARG A 213 -0.76 -15.96 0.79
N VAL A 214 -1.72 -15.36 0.12
CA VAL A 214 -1.51 -14.28 -0.85
C VAL A 214 -2.28 -13.05 -0.41
N THR A 215 -1.56 -11.97 -0.13
CA THR A 215 -2.17 -10.65 0.12
C THR A 215 -2.72 -10.10 -1.20
N VAL A 216 -3.99 -9.70 -1.22
CA VAL A 216 -4.66 -9.13 -2.40
C VAL A 216 -4.82 -7.62 -2.24
N SER A 217 -4.23 -6.87 -3.17
CA SER A 217 -4.31 -5.42 -3.29
C SER A 217 -5.10 -5.03 -4.54
N LEU A 218 -6.12 -4.18 -4.39
CA LEU A 218 -6.97 -3.73 -5.50
C LEU A 218 -6.70 -2.27 -5.86
N SER A 219 -6.73 -1.96 -7.16
CA SER A 219 -6.34 -0.65 -7.69
C SER A 219 -7.01 -0.37 -9.07
N PRO A 220 -7.01 0.87 -9.57
CA PRO A 220 -6.76 2.14 -8.87
C PRO A 220 -8.06 2.71 -8.27
N GLY A 221 -7.96 3.57 -7.24
CA GLY A 221 -9.12 4.29 -6.69
C GLY A 221 -9.22 5.70 -7.28
N THR A 222 -10.40 6.34 -7.31
CA THR A 222 -10.52 7.80 -7.59
C THR A 222 -11.69 8.41 -6.85
N GLU A 223 -12.81 7.68 -6.77
CA GLU A 223 -14.04 8.07 -6.05
C GLU A 223 -14.65 6.89 -5.29
N LEU A 224 -13.82 5.99 -4.74
CA LEU A 224 -14.29 4.75 -4.12
C LEU A 224 -15.35 5.01 -3.05
N SER A 225 -16.52 4.37 -3.20
CA SER A 225 -17.67 4.52 -2.32
C SER A 225 -17.57 3.58 -1.12
N LEU A 226 -17.87 4.09 0.08
CA LEU A 226 -18.00 3.29 1.30
C LEU A 226 -19.15 2.27 1.22
N ALA A 227 -20.07 2.40 0.26
CA ALA A 227 -21.09 1.37 0.00
C ALA A 227 -20.47 0.01 -0.36
N HIS A 228 -19.22 -0.02 -0.82
CA HIS A 228 -18.48 -1.24 -1.15
C HIS A 228 -17.65 -1.79 0.01
N LEU A 229 -17.63 -1.14 1.18
CA LEU A 229 -16.71 -1.49 2.28
C LEU A 229 -16.77 -2.96 2.68
N GLU A 230 -17.97 -3.50 2.93
CA GLU A 230 -18.13 -4.89 3.35
C GLU A 230 -17.74 -5.88 2.25
N HIS A 231 -18.05 -5.55 0.99
CA HIS A 231 -17.61 -6.35 -0.15
C HIS A 231 -16.07 -6.34 -0.28
N LEU A 232 -15.42 -5.18 -0.12
CA LEU A 232 -13.96 -5.09 -0.15
C LEU A 232 -13.33 -5.94 0.95
N ARG A 233 -13.85 -5.89 2.18
CA ARG A 233 -13.40 -6.71 3.32
C ARG A 233 -13.56 -8.21 3.10
N GLU A 234 -14.61 -8.63 2.41
CA GLU A 234 -14.81 -10.05 2.10
C GLU A 234 -13.82 -10.57 1.03
N HIS A 235 -13.36 -9.68 0.13
CA HIS A 235 -12.69 -10.09 -1.09
C HIS A 235 -11.22 -9.70 -1.24
N ALA A 236 -10.72 -8.69 -0.52
CA ALA A 236 -9.34 -8.21 -0.61
C ALA A 236 -8.74 -7.86 0.76
N ASP A 237 -7.41 -7.77 0.84
CA ASP A 237 -6.70 -7.37 2.05
C ASP A 237 -6.40 -5.86 2.07
N MET A 238 -6.30 -5.21 0.91
CA MET A 238 -6.16 -3.75 0.78
C MET A 238 -6.74 -3.22 -0.53
N TRP A 239 -7.11 -1.94 -0.54
CA TRP A 239 -7.72 -1.28 -1.71
C TRP A 239 -7.35 0.20 -1.79
N ARG A 240 -6.95 0.63 -2.99
CA ARG A 240 -6.63 2.03 -3.28
C ARG A 240 -7.85 2.93 -3.07
N VAL A 241 -7.68 4.00 -2.30
CA VAL A 241 -8.70 5.05 -2.08
C VAL A 241 -8.40 6.34 -2.84
N SER A 242 -7.29 6.36 -3.59
CA SER A 242 -6.86 7.48 -4.43
C SER A 242 -6.36 7.03 -5.80
N ASP A 243 -6.32 8.01 -6.70
CA ASP A 243 -5.60 7.86 -7.97
C ASP A 243 -4.10 7.78 -7.70
N ASP A 244 -3.34 7.55 -8.76
CA ASP A 244 -1.88 7.48 -8.69
C ASP A 244 -1.30 8.75 -8.06
N LEU A 245 -0.66 8.57 -6.91
CA LEU A 245 -0.04 9.63 -6.12
C LEU A 245 1.42 9.82 -6.53
N TRP A 246 1.84 11.08 -6.67
CA TRP A 246 3.21 11.46 -6.99
C TRP A 246 3.77 12.46 -5.99
N ASP A 247 5.05 12.83 -6.16
CA ASP A 247 5.84 13.70 -5.29
C ASP A 247 5.45 15.19 -5.40
N ARG A 248 4.15 15.48 -5.30
CA ARG A 248 3.58 16.82 -5.32
C ARG A 248 2.80 17.06 -4.04
N TRP A 249 2.94 18.24 -3.44
CA TRP A 249 2.20 18.59 -2.23
C TRP A 249 0.70 18.42 -2.39
N GLU A 250 0.14 18.81 -3.55
CA GLU A 250 -1.29 18.71 -3.81
C GLU A 250 -1.79 17.25 -3.75
N ASP A 251 -0.96 16.28 -4.14
CA ASP A 251 -1.31 14.86 -4.08
C ASP A 251 -1.29 14.37 -2.62
N VAL A 252 -0.30 14.79 -1.83
CA VAL A 252 -0.21 14.49 -0.38
C VAL A 252 -1.36 15.13 0.39
N GLU A 253 -1.65 16.41 0.14
CA GLU A 253 -2.71 17.16 0.79
C GLU A 253 -4.09 16.55 0.52
N ALA A 254 -4.33 16.10 -0.73
CA ALA A 254 -5.58 15.44 -1.09
C ALA A 254 -5.84 14.14 -0.28
N GLN A 255 -4.78 13.47 0.20
CA GLN A 255 -4.93 12.28 1.02
C GLN A 255 -5.48 12.56 2.42
N LEU A 256 -5.30 13.76 2.98
CA LEU A 256 -5.89 14.10 4.29
C LEU A 256 -7.41 13.89 4.27
N THR A 257 -8.09 14.37 3.22
CA THR A 257 -9.54 14.22 3.07
C THR A 257 -9.94 12.77 2.76
N ARG A 258 -9.19 12.09 1.88
CA ARG A 258 -9.48 10.68 1.51
C ARG A 258 -9.33 9.76 2.71
N LEU A 259 -8.23 9.88 3.45
CA LEU A 259 -7.96 9.10 4.65
C LEU A 259 -8.90 9.48 5.79
N ALA A 260 -9.30 10.74 5.96
CA ALA A 260 -10.28 11.10 7.00
C ALA A 260 -11.59 10.30 6.85
N ARG A 261 -11.98 10.00 5.60
CA ARG A 261 -13.13 9.14 5.28
C ARG A 261 -12.86 7.64 5.52
N TRP A 262 -11.65 7.16 5.23
CA TRP A 262 -11.37 5.71 5.14
C TRP A 262 -10.57 5.10 6.30
N ALA A 263 -9.76 5.89 7.00
CA ALA A 263 -8.95 5.44 8.13
C ALA A 263 -9.77 4.83 9.28
N PRO A 264 -10.97 5.35 9.64
CA PRO A 264 -11.81 4.71 10.66
C PRO A 264 -12.26 3.28 10.31
N HIS A 265 -12.13 2.88 9.05
CA HIS A 265 -12.52 1.56 8.55
C HIS A 265 -11.32 0.63 8.30
N SER A 266 -10.09 1.11 8.50
CA SER A 266 -8.87 0.36 8.25
C SER A 266 -8.44 -0.47 9.46
N GLY A 267 -8.15 -1.75 9.22
CA GLY A 267 -7.79 -2.72 10.26
C GLY A 267 -7.52 -4.12 9.68
N PRO A 268 -7.45 -5.17 10.50
CA PRO A 268 -7.27 -6.56 10.10
C PRO A 268 -8.33 -7.12 9.15
N ALA A 269 -9.49 -6.47 9.04
CA ALA A 269 -10.50 -6.78 8.02
C ALA A 269 -10.15 -6.22 6.63
N GLY A 270 -9.16 -5.32 6.55
CA GLY A 270 -8.63 -4.75 5.32
C GLY A 270 -8.18 -3.31 5.49
N TRP A 271 -7.26 -2.88 4.63
CA TRP A 271 -6.56 -1.59 4.74
C TRP A 271 -6.96 -0.65 3.60
N ALA A 272 -7.36 0.58 3.93
CA ALA A 272 -7.46 1.63 2.94
C ALA A 272 -6.06 2.06 2.50
N ASP A 273 -5.81 2.01 1.20
CA ASP A 273 -4.52 2.28 0.62
C ASP A 273 -4.48 3.68 -0.01
N ALA A 274 -3.68 4.58 0.59
CA ALA A 274 -3.44 5.93 0.07
C ALA A 274 -2.37 5.97 -1.02
N ASP A 275 -2.01 4.80 -1.56
CA ASP A 275 -1.02 4.58 -2.62
C ASP A 275 0.44 4.59 -2.12
N MET A 276 1.33 4.27 -3.06
CA MET A 276 2.78 4.20 -2.87
C MET A 276 3.37 5.52 -2.37
N LEU A 277 4.56 5.42 -1.79
CA LEU A 277 5.37 6.51 -1.28
C LEU A 277 6.38 6.92 -2.37
N PRO A 278 6.18 8.06 -3.07
CA PRO A 278 7.07 8.54 -4.12
C PRO A 278 8.29 9.23 -3.48
N LEU A 279 8.99 8.47 -2.64
CA LEU A 279 10.09 8.90 -1.80
C LEU A 279 11.38 8.26 -2.31
N GLY A 280 12.48 8.99 -2.18
CA GLY A 280 13.81 8.54 -2.60
C GLY A 280 14.06 8.83 -4.08
N ARG A 281 14.83 7.96 -4.73
CA ARG A 281 15.17 8.11 -6.15
C ARG A 281 14.06 7.56 -7.05
N ILE A 282 13.31 8.43 -7.72
CA ILE A 282 12.18 8.07 -8.58
C ILE A 282 12.39 8.56 -10.03
N GLY A 283 11.49 8.20 -10.93
CA GLY A 283 11.48 8.71 -12.30
C GLY A 283 12.62 8.19 -13.18
N LEU A 284 13.33 7.12 -12.77
CA LEU A 284 14.44 6.57 -13.55
C LEU A 284 13.97 6.18 -14.95
N ARG A 285 12.84 5.48 -15.02
CA ARG A 285 12.11 5.10 -16.25
C ARG A 285 10.59 5.03 -16.01
N ALA A 286 10.09 5.90 -15.13
CA ALA A 286 8.70 5.87 -14.68
C ALA A 286 7.71 6.40 -15.72
N GLU A 287 6.42 6.37 -15.37
CA GLU A 287 5.37 7.02 -16.17
C GLU A 287 5.55 8.56 -16.19
N ARG A 288 5.95 9.14 -15.05
CA ARG A 288 5.97 10.61 -14.87
C ARG A 288 7.33 11.17 -14.51
N GLY A 289 7.74 12.17 -15.29
CA GLY A 289 8.93 12.97 -15.07
C GLY A 289 10.24 12.27 -15.43
N GLU A 290 11.33 12.97 -15.17
CA GLU A 290 12.71 12.52 -15.41
C GLU A 290 13.36 12.00 -14.11
N PRO A 291 14.52 11.30 -14.21
CA PRO A 291 15.23 10.77 -13.05
C PRO A 291 15.55 11.85 -12.00
N ARG A 292 15.01 11.70 -10.79
CA ARG A 292 15.13 12.70 -9.72
C ARG A 292 15.07 12.06 -8.33
N ASP A 293 15.50 12.82 -7.34
CA ASP A 293 15.07 12.57 -5.97
C ASP A 293 13.67 13.16 -5.81
N SER A 294 12.84 12.57 -4.96
CA SER A 294 11.48 13.05 -4.65
C SER A 294 11.46 14.57 -4.45
N LEU A 295 10.51 15.25 -5.10
CA LEU A 295 10.35 16.69 -4.99
C LEU A 295 9.72 17.14 -3.67
N LEU A 296 9.24 16.20 -2.84
CA LEU A 296 8.73 16.51 -1.52
C LEU A 296 9.86 17.02 -0.62
N THR A 297 9.61 18.14 0.03
CA THR A 297 10.49 18.65 1.09
C THR A 297 10.54 17.69 2.28
N ALA A 298 11.53 17.88 3.17
CA ALA A 298 11.63 17.06 4.38
C ALA A 298 10.37 17.15 5.27
N ASP A 299 9.75 18.33 5.35
CA ASP A 299 8.51 18.53 6.12
C ASP A 299 7.32 17.83 5.46
N GLU A 300 7.18 17.93 4.13
CA GLU A 300 6.12 17.23 3.37
C GLU A 300 6.26 15.72 3.45
N ARG A 301 7.50 15.20 3.35
CA ARG A 301 7.79 13.76 3.52
C ARG A 301 7.39 13.27 4.91
N ARG A 302 7.70 14.04 5.96
CA ARG A 302 7.30 13.68 7.34
C ARG A 302 5.80 13.79 7.55
N THR A 303 5.14 14.77 6.93
CA THR A 303 3.68 14.88 6.88
C THR A 303 3.06 13.64 6.24
N MET A 304 3.56 13.22 5.07
CA MET A 304 3.11 12.02 4.38
C MET A 304 3.27 10.78 5.28
N LEU A 305 4.48 10.50 5.77
CA LEU A 305 4.73 9.31 6.60
C LEU A 305 3.91 9.30 7.89
N SER A 306 3.76 10.46 8.54
CA SER A 306 2.95 10.58 9.76
C SER A 306 1.48 10.31 9.50
N LEU A 307 0.93 10.85 8.40
CA LEU A 307 -0.46 10.63 8.02
C LEU A 307 -0.73 9.17 7.65
N TRP A 308 0.13 8.55 6.83
CA TRP A 308 -0.01 7.14 6.45
C TRP A 308 0.04 6.24 7.67
N CYS A 309 0.97 6.49 8.61
CA CYS A 309 1.09 5.69 9.82
C CYS A 309 -0.10 5.88 10.77
N LEU A 310 -0.58 7.12 10.98
CA LEU A 310 -1.77 7.39 11.79
C LEU A 310 -3.03 6.78 11.18
N ALA A 311 -3.17 6.82 9.86
CA ALA A 311 -4.29 6.25 9.13
C ALA A 311 -4.17 4.73 8.92
N ARG A 312 -2.99 4.16 9.21
CA ARG A 312 -2.63 2.75 8.95
C ARG A 312 -2.80 2.36 7.48
N SER A 313 -2.43 3.26 6.57
CA SER A 313 -2.28 2.91 5.16
C SER A 313 -1.11 1.94 5.00
N PRO A 314 -1.17 0.99 4.04
CA PRO A 314 0.00 0.26 3.56
C PRO A 314 1.12 1.22 3.18
N LEU A 315 2.37 0.77 3.39
CA LEU A 315 3.57 1.56 3.13
C LEU A 315 4.38 0.86 2.04
N PHE A 316 4.29 1.34 0.80
CA PHE A 316 5.11 0.82 -0.30
C PHE A 316 5.98 1.92 -0.87
N VAL A 317 7.31 1.84 -0.71
CA VAL A 317 8.23 2.82 -1.30
C VAL A 317 8.34 2.58 -2.80
N GLY A 318 8.15 3.64 -3.59
CA GLY A 318 8.26 3.57 -5.06
C GLY A 318 9.67 3.88 -5.59
N GLY A 319 10.51 4.55 -4.80
CA GLY A 319 11.88 4.90 -5.18
C GLY A 319 12.83 3.71 -5.21
N ASP A 320 13.87 3.82 -6.04
CA ASP A 320 15.00 2.89 -6.05
C ASP A 320 15.81 3.04 -4.77
N LEU A 321 15.70 2.06 -3.86
CA LEU A 321 16.27 2.11 -2.52
C LEU A 321 17.81 2.22 -2.53
N PRO A 322 18.57 1.45 -3.35
CA PRO A 322 20.03 1.53 -3.39
C PRO A 322 20.59 2.91 -3.77
N THR A 323 19.86 3.68 -4.59
CA THR A 323 20.30 5.03 -5.02
C THR A 323 19.56 6.17 -4.33
N SER A 324 18.65 5.86 -3.41
CA SER A 324 17.96 6.85 -2.59
C SER A 324 18.90 7.50 -1.56
N ASP A 325 18.64 8.77 -1.25
CA ASP A 325 19.46 9.52 -0.30
C ASP A 325 19.30 8.99 1.14
N ALA A 326 20.36 9.12 1.93
CA ALA A 326 20.39 8.61 3.30
C ALA A 326 19.37 9.28 4.23
N ALA A 327 18.97 10.53 3.99
CA ALA A 327 17.99 11.20 4.85
C ALA A 327 16.59 10.63 4.61
N THR A 328 16.23 10.34 3.36
CA THR A 328 14.99 9.63 3.05
C THR A 328 14.96 8.24 3.65
N ILE A 329 16.05 7.46 3.53
CA ILE A 329 16.12 6.12 4.13
C ILE A 329 16.01 6.20 5.65
N ALA A 330 16.62 7.20 6.30
CA ALA A 330 16.49 7.41 7.74
C ALA A 330 15.05 7.70 8.17
N ASP A 331 14.31 8.52 7.41
CA ASP A 331 12.90 8.77 7.71
C ASP A 331 12.03 7.51 7.50
N LEU A 332 12.29 6.72 6.45
CA LEU A 332 11.60 5.45 6.16
C LEU A 332 11.89 4.34 7.17
N THR A 333 12.99 4.44 7.90
CA THR A 333 13.44 3.44 8.87
C THR A 333 13.34 3.92 10.33
N ASN A 334 12.67 5.05 10.59
CA ASN A 334 12.47 5.54 11.95
C ASN A 334 11.51 4.61 12.72
N PRO A 335 11.99 3.83 13.71
CA PRO A 335 11.16 2.84 14.38
C PRO A 335 10.00 3.47 15.14
N ALA A 336 10.21 4.64 15.77
CA ALA A 336 9.17 5.30 16.58
C ALA A 336 7.98 5.77 15.72
N VAL A 337 8.23 6.13 14.46
CA VAL A 337 7.18 6.50 13.50
C VAL A 337 6.46 5.26 12.99
N LEU A 338 7.20 4.22 12.62
CA LEU A 338 6.63 2.96 12.11
C LEU A 338 5.82 2.20 13.18
N ASP A 339 6.19 2.35 14.44
CA ASP A 339 5.43 1.85 15.59
C ASP A 339 4.00 2.42 15.63
N VAL A 340 3.77 3.62 15.09
CA VAL A 340 2.42 4.17 14.94
C VAL A 340 1.59 3.28 14.00
N ALA A 341 2.11 2.90 12.83
CA ALA A 341 1.37 2.07 11.88
C ALA A 341 1.05 0.66 12.44
N ARG A 342 2.00 0.09 13.19
CA ARG A 342 1.91 -1.28 13.73
C ARG A 342 1.11 -1.38 15.02
N GLY A 343 1.35 -0.45 15.93
CA GLY A 343 0.89 -0.51 17.32
C GLY A 343 -0.37 0.31 17.59
N SER A 344 -0.81 1.16 16.66
CA SER A 344 -2.00 1.98 16.84
C SER A 344 -3.26 1.39 16.21
N GLY A 345 -4.41 1.92 16.61
CA GLY A 345 -5.74 1.67 16.06
C GLY A 345 -6.64 2.90 16.24
N GLY A 346 -7.78 2.92 15.53
CA GLY A 346 -8.76 4.01 15.63
C GLY A 346 -8.26 5.37 15.10
N GLY A 347 -7.32 5.33 14.15
CA GLY A 347 -6.81 6.49 13.44
C GLY A 347 -7.92 7.30 12.79
N ARG A 348 -8.01 8.59 13.11
CA ARG A 348 -9.05 9.48 12.57
C ARG A 348 -8.64 10.95 12.62
N GLU A 349 -9.24 11.73 11.73
CA GLU A 349 -9.27 13.19 11.85
C GLU A 349 -10.12 13.59 13.08
N LEU A 350 -9.58 14.49 13.90
CA LEU A 350 -10.21 15.00 15.13
C LEU A 350 -10.68 16.45 14.98
N LEU A 351 -9.89 17.25 14.26
CA LEU A 351 -10.12 18.68 14.09
C LEU A 351 -9.61 19.12 12.73
N ARG A 352 -10.35 20.01 12.07
CA ARG A 352 -9.89 20.74 10.88
C ARG A 352 -10.38 22.18 10.95
N GLU A 353 -9.44 23.11 10.97
CA GLU A 353 -9.70 24.56 11.00
C GLU A 353 -8.76 25.32 10.06
N GLY A 354 -9.26 25.64 8.86
CA GLY A 354 -8.42 26.19 7.79
C GLY A 354 -7.27 25.23 7.50
N ASP A 355 -6.05 25.76 7.58
CA ASP A 355 -4.81 25.00 7.32
C ASP A 355 -4.35 24.12 8.50
N LEU A 356 -5.08 24.10 9.62
CA LEU A 356 -4.79 23.20 10.74
C LEU A 356 -5.60 21.92 10.58
N VAL A 357 -4.92 20.77 10.60
CA VAL A 357 -5.55 19.45 10.72
C VAL A 357 -4.95 18.72 11.91
N VAL A 358 -5.79 18.12 12.77
CA VAL A 358 -5.35 17.29 13.88
C VAL A 358 -5.90 15.88 13.69
N TRP A 359 -5.01 14.90 13.79
CA TRP A 359 -5.34 13.48 13.78
C TRP A 359 -4.98 12.85 15.11
N GLY A 360 -5.65 11.76 15.46
CA GLY A 360 -5.27 10.94 16.61
C GLY A 360 -5.38 9.46 16.36
N ALA A 361 -4.58 8.69 17.09
CA ALA A 361 -4.60 7.23 17.11
C ALA A 361 -4.27 6.73 18.53
N ARG A 362 -4.67 5.50 18.86
CA ARG A 362 -4.49 4.91 20.20
C ARG A 362 -3.72 3.61 20.15
N GLY A 363 -2.83 3.42 21.11
CA GLY A 363 -1.95 2.27 21.24
C GLY A 363 -2.63 1.07 21.90
N GLY A 364 -2.11 -0.12 21.58
CA GLY A 364 -2.74 -1.40 21.91
C GLY A 364 -3.52 -2.02 20.74
N GLY A 365 -3.63 -1.31 19.62
CA GLY A 365 -4.23 -1.79 18.36
C GLY A 365 -5.54 -2.56 18.58
N GLU A 366 -5.78 -3.59 17.75
CA GLU A 366 -6.90 -4.52 17.92
C GLU A 366 -6.56 -5.75 18.77
N ARG A 367 -5.29 -5.95 19.13
CA ARG A 367 -4.86 -7.10 19.94
C ARG A 367 -5.04 -6.88 21.45
N GLY A 368 -5.03 -5.63 21.92
CA GLY A 368 -4.99 -5.30 23.35
C GLY A 368 -3.66 -5.74 23.99
N GLY A 369 -2.91 -4.81 24.58
CA GLY A 369 -1.62 -5.12 25.23
C GLY A 369 -0.38 -4.88 24.36
N GLY A 370 0.80 -5.05 24.96
CA GLY A 370 2.11 -4.73 24.39
C GLY A 370 2.70 -3.42 24.94
N GLU A 371 3.97 -3.13 24.62
CA GLU A 371 4.70 -1.95 25.15
C GLU A 371 4.03 -0.60 24.82
N LEU A 372 3.20 -0.56 23.79
CA LEU A 372 2.47 0.62 23.35
C LEU A 372 1.00 0.63 23.81
N ALA A 373 0.56 -0.35 24.60
CA ALA A 373 -0.79 -0.35 25.15
C ALA A 373 -1.02 0.90 26.00
N GLY A 374 -2.15 1.58 25.80
CA GLY A 374 -2.46 2.82 26.52
C GLY A 374 -1.77 4.07 26.00
N ALA A 375 -0.77 3.94 25.10
CA ALA A 375 -0.19 5.07 24.41
C ALA A 375 -1.24 5.80 23.55
N ARG A 376 -1.04 7.08 23.29
CA ARG A 376 -1.86 7.87 22.38
C ARG A 376 -0.97 8.72 21.49
N TRP A 377 -1.36 8.87 20.24
CA TRP A 377 -0.67 9.73 19.28
C TRP A 377 -1.58 10.83 18.80
N ALA A 378 -0.99 12.02 18.58
CA ALA A 378 -1.63 13.14 17.92
C ALA A 378 -0.72 13.68 16.82
N GLY A 379 -1.22 13.74 15.58
CA GLY A 379 -0.55 14.44 14.48
C GLY A 379 -1.13 15.83 14.34
N VAL A 380 -0.32 16.87 14.55
CA VAL A 380 -0.72 18.28 14.35
C VAL A 380 -0.10 18.78 13.06
N PHE A 381 -0.91 18.88 12.02
CA PHE A 381 -0.51 19.20 10.65
C PHE A 381 -0.81 20.65 10.31
N ASN A 382 0.10 21.27 9.56
CA ASN A 382 -0.10 22.57 8.93
C ASN A 382 -0.09 22.38 7.41
N THR A 383 -1.23 22.52 6.75
CA THR A 383 -1.32 22.42 5.28
C THR A 383 -1.01 23.74 4.57
N GLY A 384 -0.76 24.81 5.34
CA GLY A 384 -0.47 26.14 4.83
C GLY A 384 0.98 26.30 4.38
N ARG A 385 1.20 27.30 3.51
CA ARG A 385 2.50 27.60 2.87
C ARG A 385 3.49 28.34 3.78
N GLU A 386 3.08 28.71 4.99
CA GLU A 386 3.91 29.39 5.97
C GLU A 386 3.93 28.60 7.27
N ALA A 387 5.05 28.63 7.98
CA ALA A 387 5.13 28.08 9.33
C ALA A 387 4.14 28.81 10.24
N ARG A 388 3.44 28.07 11.10
CA ARG A 388 2.46 28.65 12.01
C ARG A 388 2.62 28.10 13.42
N ARG A 389 2.42 28.97 14.39
CA ARG A 389 2.22 28.56 15.79
C ARG A 389 0.77 28.10 15.97
N VAL A 390 0.58 26.88 16.45
CA VAL A 390 -0.75 26.28 16.68
C VAL A 390 -0.97 26.10 18.18
N ARG A 391 -2.19 26.36 18.63
CA ARG A 391 -2.62 26.13 20.01
C ARG A 391 -3.85 25.23 20.00
N VAL A 392 -3.69 24.00 20.46
CA VAL A 392 -4.74 22.97 20.45
C VAL A 392 -4.94 22.47 21.88
N PRO A 393 -6.15 22.61 22.47
CA PRO A 393 -6.45 21.95 23.74
C PRO A 393 -6.17 20.44 23.65
N ALA A 394 -5.49 19.87 24.63
CA ALA A 394 -5.04 18.49 24.57
C ALA A 394 -6.21 17.51 24.40
N ALA A 395 -7.36 17.78 25.01
CA ALA A 395 -8.60 17.03 24.82
C ALA A 395 -9.09 17.03 23.36
N SER A 396 -8.91 18.12 22.60
CA SER A 396 -9.24 18.20 21.18
C SER A 396 -8.32 17.35 20.29
N ALA A 397 -7.15 16.97 20.82
CA ALA A 397 -6.21 16.04 20.20
C ALA A 397 -6.37 14.59 20.70
N ASP A 398 -7.49 14.27 21.38
CA ASP A 398 -7.73 12.97 22.05
C ASP A 398 -6.68 12.64 23.13
N LEU A 399 -6.11 13.66 23.77
CA LEU A 399 -5.16 13.58 24.88
C LEU A 399 -5.71 14.30 26.13
N PRO A 400 -6.94 13.99 26.61
CA PRO A 400 -7.53 14.72 27.73
C PRO A 400 -6.70 14.55 29.01
N GLY A 401 -6.43 15.65 29.70
CA GLY A 401 -5.63 15.62 30.93
C GLY A 401 -4.17 15.24 30.69
N ALA A 402 -3.66 15.46 29.47
CA ALA A 402 -2.26 15.19 29.15
C ALA A 402 -1.31 15.83 30.17
N PRO A 403 -0.21 15.12 30.52
CA PRO A 403 0.79 15.60 31.45
C PRO A 403 1.49 16.85 30.92
N GLU A 404 2.37 17.46 31.73
CA GLU A 404 3.07 18.69 31.37
C GLU A 404 3.92 18.60 30.08
N ALA A 405 4.21 17.39 29.58
CA ALA A 405 4.93 17.21 28.33
C ALA A 405 4.53 15.94 27.56
N LEU A 406 4.66 16.01 26.23
CA LEU A 406 4.53 14.91 25.27
C LEU A 406 5.90 14.61 24.64
N THR A 407 6.05 13.48 23.94
CA THR A 407 7.24 13.17 23.14
C THR A 407 6.96 13.48 21.68
N ASP A 408 7.80 14.26 21.01
CA ASP A 408 7.80 14.34 19.54
C ASP A 408 8.41 13.04 18.98
N VAL A 409 7.64 12.32 18.17
CA VAL A 409 7.99 10.99 17.67
C VAL A 409 9.15 11.03 16.67
N TRP A 410 9.30 12.12 15.91
CA TRP A 410 10.38 12.25 14.94
C TRP A 410 11.71 12.58 15.61
N THR A 411 11.71 13.41 16.64
CA THR A 411 12.94 13.93 17.27
C THR A 411 13.27 13.31 18.61
N GLY A 412 12.30 12.68 19.28
CA GLY A 412 12.40 12.23 20.67
C GLY A 412 12.35 13.37 21.70
N GLU A 413 12.15 14.62 21.27
CA GLU A 413 12.13 15.78 22.16
C GLU A 413 10.89 15.77 23.06
N ARG A 414 11.05 16.23 24.31
CA ARG A 414 9.93 16.46 25.23
C ARG A 414 9.30 17.84 24.98
N VAL A 415 8.15 17.84 24.34
CA VAL A 415 7.35 19.03 24.03
C VAL A 415 6.51 19.39 25.25
N ARG A 416 6.79 20.53 25.89
CA ARG A 416 6.01 21.02 27.04
C ARG A 416 4.67 21.59 26.59
N LEU A 417 3.61 21.20 27.29
CA LEU A 417 2.28 21.77 27.09
C LEU A 417 2.15 23.07 27.90
N ALA A 418 1.40 24.02 27.35
CA ALA A 418 0.98 25.18 28.11
C ALA A 418 0.00 24.75 29.22
N PRO A 419 0.13 25.32 30.43
CA PRO A 419 -0.59 24.85 31.61
C PRO A 419 -2.09 25.06 31.48
N ALA A 420 -2.84 24.22 32.19
CA ALA A 420 -4.27 24.35 32.34
C ALA A 420 -4.67 25.73 32.87
N SER A 421 -5.76 26.28 32.32
CA SER A 421 -6.27 27.59 32.71
C SER A 421 -7.79 27.61 32.70
N ALA A 422 -8.39 28.62 33.33
CA ALA A 422 -9.84 28.82 33.23
C ALA A 422 -10.30 29.04 31.78
N ALA A 423 -9.47 29.64 30.92
CA ALA A 423 -9.76 29.86 29.51
C ALA A 423 -9.80 28.56 28.68
N THR A 424 -9.16 27.49 29.17
CA THR A 424 -9.12 26.17 28.55
C THR A 424 -9.97 25.16 29.30
N ALA A 425 -10.89 25.64 30.16
CA ALA A 425 -11.72 24.81 31.03
C ALA A 425 -10.92 23.79 31.87
N GLY A 426 -9.68 24.13 32.23
CA GLY A 426 -8.78 23.27 33.01
C GLY A 426 -7.98 22.25 32.19
N ASP A 427 -7.99 22.34 30.85
CA ASP A 427 -7.22 21.46 29.97
C ASP A 427 -5.84 22.04 29.63
N THR A 428 -4.83 21.19 29.46
CA THR A 428 -3.51 21.58 28.96
C THR A 428 -3.58 21.90 27.46
N VAL A 429 -2.63 22.67 26.93
CA VAL A 429 -2.65 23.09 25.52
C VAL A 429 -1.34 22.73 24.82
N ILE A 430 -1.47 22.03 23.71
CA ILE A 430 -0.39 21.83 22.74
C ILE A 430 -0.13 23.17 22.07
N ASP A 431 1.02 23.78 22.34
CA ASP A 431 1.42 25.11 21.86
C ASP A 431 2.77 24.99 21.14
N VAL A 432 2.73 24.72 19.84
CA VAL A 432 3.90 24.33 19.05
C VAL A 432 3.98 25.12 17.74
N ASP A 433 5.19 25.35 17.26
CA ASP A 433 5.42 25.82 15.89
C ASP A 433 5.42 24.62 14.94
N VAL A 434 4.58 24.68 13.89
CA VAL A 434 4.50 23.67 12.84
C VAL A 434 4.98 24.29 11.53
N PRO A 435 6.01 23.72 10.85
CA PRO A 435 6.50 24.21 9.56
C PRO A 435 5.41 24.28 8.50
N ALA A 436 5.66 25.02 7.42
CA ALA A 436 4.82 24.98 6.22
C ALA A 436 4.74 23.53 5.71
N HIS A 437 3.53 23.06 5.42
CA HIS A 437 3.28 21.67 4.99
C HIS A 437 3.78 20.59 5.98
N GLY A 438 4.12 20.98 7.22
CA GLY A 438 4.77 20.13 8.20
C GLY A 438 3.83 19.52 9.23
N VAL A 439 4.41 18.69 10.09
CA VAL A 439 3.71 17.99 11.17
C VAL A 439 4.51 18.04 12.47
N ARG A 440 3.79 18.09 13.60
CA ARG A 440 4.29 17.65 14.91
C ARG A 440 3.56 16.37 15.29
N LEU A 441 4.26 15.24 15.23
CA LEU A 441 3.73 13.93 15.61
C LEU A 441 4.07 13.70 17.07
N LEU A 442 3.07 13.78 17.94
CA LEU A 442 3.23 13.77 19.39
C LEU A 442 2.72 12.46 19.97
N ARG A 443 3.41 11.94 20.98
CA ARG A 443 3.04 10.73 21.72
C ARG A 443 2.87 11.04 23.20
N LEU A 444 1.78 10.53 23.76
CA LEU A 444 1.58 10.34 25.18
C LEU A 444 1.81 8.85 25.49
N ASP A 445 2.80 8.56 26.34
CA ASP A 445 3.04 7.22 26.85
C ASP A 445 1.95 6.83 27.87
N ALA A 446 1.71 5.53 28.05
CA ALA A 446 0.80 5.07 29.09
C ALA A 446 1.30 5.44 30.49
N ASP A 447 0.38 5.77 31.40
CA ASP A 447 0.72 6.02 32.79
C ASP A 447 0.95 4.66 33.49
N PRO A 448 2.17 4.37 33.98
CA PRO A 448 2.47 3.09 34.64
C PRO A 448 1.58 2.80 35.86
N ALA A 449 0.92 3.80 36.43
CA ALA A 449 0.02 3.63 37.58
C ALA A 449 -1.39 3.11 37.24
N THR A 450 -1.79 3.08 35.97
CA THR A 450 -3.15 2.65 35.57
C THR A 450 -3.29 1.16 35.26
N ASP A 451 -2.19 0.41 35.12
CA ASP A 451 -2.21 -1.04 34.88
C ASP A 451 -2.44 -1.88 36.16
N GLU A 452 -2.17 -1.34 37.35
CA GLU A 452 -2.43 -2.06 38.62
C GLU A 452 -3.90 -2.03 39.06
N ALA A 453 -4.75 -1.19 38.46
CA ALA A 453 -6.16 -1.05 38.86
C ALA A 453 -7.11 -2.05 38.16
N CYS A 454 -6.62 -2.82 37.19
CA CYS A 454 -7.40 -3.80 36.42
C CYS A 454 -6.87 -5.24 36.50
N ALA A 455 -5.92 -5.53 37.41
CA ALA A 455 -5.39 -6.88 37.64
C ALA A 455 -6.17 -7.65 38.73
#